data_AF-A0AAD8K154-F1
#
_entry.id   AF-A0AAD8K154-F1
#
_cell.length_a   1.000
_cell.length_b   1.000
_cell.length_c   1.000
_cell.angle_alpha   90.00
_cell.angle_beta   90.00
_cell.angle_gamma   90.00
#
_symmetry.space_group_name_H-M   'P 1'
#
loop_
_entity.id
_entity.type
_entity.pdbx_description
1 polymer ?
#
loop_
_entity_poly.entity_id
_entity_poly.type
_entity_poly.pdbx_seq_one_letter_code
_entity_poly.pdbx_strand_id
1 'polypeptide(L)'
;MSISSLLLLVLLALLSLCYAQKEATIQELRLAFNTNRINSRQLVEFYLGEIKKLNPVLKGILEVNPDALYEADRADRERAAKVPRSMVGLHGIPVLLKDTIATKDKLNTTAGSFALLGSTVPQDAGIVSRLRKAGAIILGKASLSEWSSFRSLSAPSGFSPRGGQGKNPYVLSATPCGSSSGPAISVAANMVAVSIGTETDGSILCPTSFNSVVGIKPTVGLTSRAGVIPISPSLDTVG
;
A
#
# COMPACT_ATOMS: atom_id res chain seq x y z
N MET A 1 -5.00 -41.16 13.47
CA MET A 1 -5.04 -40.28 12.28
C MET A 1 -3.90 -40.66 11.35
N SER A 2 -4.17 -40.92 10.07
CA SER A 2 -3.08 -41.18 9.12
C SER A 2 -2.32 -39.89 8.82
N ILE A 3 -1.05 -40.00 8.43
CA ILE A 3 -0.22 -38.85 8.01
C ILE A 3 -0.90 -38.08 6.88
N SER A 4 -1.60 -38.78 5.97
CA SER A 4 -2.37 -38.18 4.89
C SER A 4 -3.56 -37.35 5.38
N SER A 5 -4.27 -37.81 6.41
CA SER A 5 -5.39 -37.06 7.00
C SER A 5 -4.92 -35.81 7.75
N LEU A 6 -3.77 -35.88 8.42
CA LEU A 6 -3.16 -34.73 9.10
C LEU A 6 -2.68 -33.68 8.09
N LEU A 7 -2.04 -34.09 7.00
CA LEU A 7 -1.62 -33.21 5.90
C LEU A 7 -2.81 -32.49 5.25
N LEU A 8 -3.92 -33.21 5.01
CA LEU A 8 -5.12 -32.64 4.41
C LEU A 8 -5.79 -31.61 5.33
N LEU A 9 -5.86 -31.89 6.64
CA LEU A 9 -6.38 -30.96 7.65
C LEU A 9 -5.53 -29.69 7.77
N VAL A 10 -4.20 -29.82 7.74
CA VAL A 10 -3.28 -28.68 7.73
C VAL A 10 -3.45 -27.85 6.46
N LEU A 11 -3.57 -28.50 5.29
CA LEU A 11 -3.79 -27.80 4.02
C LEU A 11 -5.13 -27.04 4.00
N LEU A 12 -6.21 -27.65 4.50
CA LEU A 12 -7.53 -27.02 4.60
C LEU A 12 -7.52 -25.83 5.58
N ALA A 13 -6.83 -25.94 6.72
CA ALA A 13 -6.67 -24.83 7.65
C ALA A 13 -5.88 -23.67 7.04
N LEU A 14 -4.81 -23.96 6.31
CA LEU A 14 -4.01 -22.95 5.60
C LEU A 14 -4.81 -22.26 4.48
N LEU A 15 -5.60 -23.02 3.72
CA LEU A 15 -6.50 -22.50 2.68
C LEU A 15 -7.59 -21.60 3.28
N SER A 16 -8.16 -21.99 4.42
CA SER A 16 -9.18 -21.21 5.13
C SER A 16 -8.62 -19.90 5.70
N LEU A 17 -7.40 -19.92 6.26
CA LEU A 17 -6.73 -18.69 6.71
C LEU A 17 -6.44 -17.74 5.54
N CYS A 18 -5.96 -18.27 4.40
CA CYS A 18 -5.63 -17.48 3.20
C CYS A 18 -6.85 -16.77 2.59
N TYR A 19 -8.00 -17.44 2.59
CA TYR A 19 -9.26 -16.83 2.15
C TYR A 19 -9.77 -15.77 3.13
N ALA A 20 -9.49 -15.90 4.42
CA ALA A 20 -9.97 -14.96 5.44
C ALA A 20 -9.29 -13.58 5.38
N GLN A 21 -8.19 -13.42 4.63
CA GLN A 21 -7.44 -12.16 4.52
C GLN A 21 -7.81 -11.34 3.28
N LYS A 22 -8.41 -11.97 2.25
CA LYS A 22 -8.90 -11.27 1.06
C LYS A 22 -10.19 -10.53 1.40
N GLU A 23 -10.31 -9.30 0.91
CA GLU A 23 -11.42 -8.37 1.15
C GLU A 23 -11.65 -8.03 2.64
N ALA A 24 -10.75 -8.45 3.53
CA ALA A 24 -10.87 -8.19 4.95
C ALA A 24 -10.71 -6.69 5.24
N THR A 25 -11.67 -6.12 5.94
CA THR A 25 -11.60 -4.74 6.43
C THR A 25 -10.53 -4.60 7.51
N ILE A 26 -10.06 -3.36 7.73
CA ILE A 26 -9.11 -3.08 8.82
C ILE A 26 -9.70 -3.47 10.19
N GLN A 27 -11.01 -3.32 10.38
CA GLN A 27 -11.71 -3.74 11.59
C GLN A 27 -11.62 -5.26 11.80
N GLU A 28 -11.85 -6.05 10.75
CA GLU A 28 -11.76 -7.51 10.81
C GLU A 28 -10.33 -7.99 11.04
N LEU A 29 -9.35 -7.37 10.36
CA LEU A 29 -7.92 -7.67 10.58
C LEU A 29 -7.51 -7.39 12.03
N ARG A 30 -7.97 -6.27 12.60
CA ARG A 30 -7.72 -5.96 14.02
C ARG A 30 -8.40 -6.93 14.97
N LEU A 31 -9.63 -7.34 14.68
CA LEU A 31 -10.30 -8.36 15.46
C LEU A 31 -9.54 -9.69 15.41
N ALA A 32 -9.03 -10.05 14.24
CA ALA A 32 -8.24 -11.27 14.04
C ALA A 32 -6.91 -11.21 14.82
N PHE A 33 -6.25 -10.05 14.87
CA PHE A 33 -5.08 -9.84 15.74
C PHE A 33 -5.42 -9.99 17.21
N ASN A 34 -6.51 -9.36 17.68
CA ASN A 34 -6.90 -9.37 19.08
C ASN A 34 -7.38 -10.74 19.56
N THR A 35 -7.88 -11.57 18.65
CA THR A 35 -8.32 -12.95 18.93
C THR A 35 -7.26 -13.99 18.60
N ASN A 36 -6.01 -13.56 18.31
CA ASN A 36 -4.88 -14.42 17.95
C ASN A 36 -5.16 -15.38 16.78
N ARG A 37 -6.07 -15.02 15.86
CA ARG A 37 -6.35 -15.80 14.65
C ARG A 37 -5.23 -15.65 13.60
N ILE A 38 -4.73 -14.43 13.48
CA ILE A 38 -3.52 -14.10 12.72
C ILE A 38 -2.70 -13.07 13.51
N ASN A 39 -1.45 -12.86 13.12
CA ASN A 39 -0.61 -11.78 13.62
C ASN A 39 -0.16 -10.86 12.47
N SER A 40 0.51 -9.75 12.80
CA SER A 40 0.96 -8.76 11.82
C SER A 40 1.99 -9.35 10.86
N ARG A 41 2.89 -10.22 11.34
CA ARG A 41 3.86 -10.92 10.49
C ARG A 41 3.17 -11.76 9.41
N GLN A 42 2.19 -12.58 9.79
CA GLN A 42 1.43 -13.43 8.87
C GLN A 42 0.66 -12.59 7.85
N LEU A 43 0.11 -11.44 8.25
CA LEU A 43 -0.56 -10.53 7.32
C LEU A 43 0.43 -9.92 6.31
N VAL A 44 1.62 -9.52 6.75
CA VAL A 44 2.67 -9.02 5.84
C VAL A 44 3.14 -10.14 4.91
N GLU A 45 3.38 -11.36 5.40
CA GLU A 45 3.75 -12.52 4.57
C GLU A 45 2.68 -12.82 3.51
N PHE A 46 1.40 -12.75 3.88
CA PHE A 46 0.28 -12.89 2.96
C PHE A 46 0.35 -11.84 1.82
N TYR A 47 0.45 -10.55 2.15
CA TYR A 47 0.51 -9.51 1.12
C TYR A 47 1.78 -9.60 0.28
N LEU A 48 2.93 -9.92 0.84
CA LEU A 48 4.15 -10.17 0.07
C LEU A 48 3.98 -11.33 -0.92
N GLY A 49 3.23 -12.37 -0.54
CA GLY A 49 2.83 -13.47 -1.41
C GLY A 49 1.98 -13.00 -2.59
N GLU A 50 0.91 -12.23 -2.33
CA GLU A 50 0.05 -11.68 -3.39
C GLU A 50 0.82 -10.71 -4.31
N ILE A 51 1.70 -9.88 -3.75
CA ILE A 51 2.58 -8.99 -4.52
C ILE A 51 3.47 -9.80 -5.46
N LYS A 52 4.14 -10.84 -4.96
CA LYS A 52 5.00 -11.71 -5.77
C LYS A 52 4.23 -12.35 -6.92
N LYS A 53 2.97 -12.72 -6.70
CA LYS A 53 2.11 -13.38 -7.68
C LYS A 53 1.54 -12.41 -8.73
N LEU A 54 1.05 -11.25 -8.30
CA LEU A 54 0.21 -10.39 -9.13
C LEU A 54 0.97 -9.19 -9.71
N ASN A 55 1.94 -8.64 -8.98
CA ASN A 55 2.65 -7.42 -9.39
C ASN A 55 3.47 -7.56 -10.68
N PRO A 56 4.04 -8.74 -11.05
CA PRO A 56 4.70 -8.90 -12.35
C PRO A 56 3.79 -8.58 -13.55
N VAL A 57 2.48 -8.78 -13.40
CA VAL A 57 1.47 -8.47 -14.42
C VAL A 57 0.86 -7.10 -14.20
N LEU A 58 0.43 -6.80 -12.98
CA LEU A 58 -0.37 -5.61 -12.67
C LEU A 58 0.48 -4.33 -12.53
N LYS A 59 1.76 -4.47 -12.16
CA LYS A 59 2.71 -3.36 -11.99
C LYS A 59 2.19 -2.24 -11.09
N GLY A 60 1.47 -2.60 -10.02
CA GLY A 60 0.91 -1.69 -9.02
C GLY A 60 1.91 -1.21 -7.97
N ILE A 61 3.04 -1.90 -7.81
CA ILE A 61 4.06 -1.65 -6.78
C ILE A 61 5.44 -1.51 -7.42
N LEU A 62 6.18 -0.48 -7.03
CA LEU A 62 7.55 -0.24 -7.50
C LEU A 62 8.58 -1.00 -6.66
N GLU A 63 8.39 -1.01 -5.34
CA GLU A 63 9.33 -1.65 -4.41
C GLU A 63 8.66 -1.93 -3.06
N VAL A 64 9.14 -2.99 -2.42
CA VAL A 64 8.70 -3.44 -1.10
C VAL A 64 9.74 -2.99 -0.07
N ASN A 65 9.28 -2.59 1.12
CA ASN A 65 10.16 -2.26 2.23
C ASN A 65 10.90 -3.53 2.71
N PRO A 66 12.24 -3.61 2.61
CA PRO A 66 12.97 -4.80 3.05
C PRO A 66 12.82 -5.06 4.56
N ASP A 67 12.48 -4.04 5.34
CA ASP A 67 12.30 -4.14 6.79
C ASP A 67 10.84 -4.44 7.19
N ALA A 68 9.90 -4.64 6.24
CA ALA A 68 8.47 -4.82 6.54
C ALA A 68 8.17 -5.97 7.50
N LEU A 69 8.83 -7.13 7.33
CA LEU A 69 8.65 -8.28 8.23
C LEU A 69 9.21 -8.01 9.63
N TYR A 70 10.35 -7.31 9.72
CA TYR A 70 10.92 -6.91 11.01
C TYR A 70 10.00 -5.95 11.77
N GLU A 71 9.43 -4.98 11.06
CA GLU A 71 8.44 -4.04 11.61
C GLU A 71 7.17 -4.77 12.06
N ALA A 72 6.75 -5.81 11.34
CA ALA A 72 5.64 -6.67 11.71
C ALA A 72 5.92 -7.48 12.98
N ASP A 73 7.09 -8.12 13.07
CA ASP A 73 7.52 -8.83 14.28
C ASP A 73 7.57 -7.89 15.50
N ARG A 74 7.99 -6.64 15.30
CA ARG A 74 7.98 -5.62 16.36
C ARG A 74 6.55 -5.30 16.79
N ALA A 75 5.64 -5.08 15.85
CA ALA A 75 4.25 -4.79 16.15
C ALA A 75 3.59 -5.94 16.95
N ASP A 76 3.91 -7.18 16.61
CA ASP A 76 3.43 -8.38 17.32
C ASP A 76 4.01 -8.48 18.74
N ARG A 77 5.30 -8.19 18.94
CA ARG A 77 5.90 -8.12 20.28
C ARG A 77 5.25 -7.04 21.15
N GLU A 78 4.99 -5.85 20.60
CA GLU A 78 4.30 -4.78 21.32
C GLU A 78 2.88 -5.18 21.70
N ARG A 79 2.19 -5.93 20.84
CA ARG A 79 0.86 -6.48 21.11
C ARG A 79 0.89 -7.52 22.23
N ALA A 80 1.84 -8.45 22.20
CA ALA A 80 2.03 -9.46 23.24
C ALA A 80 2.38 -8.83 24.60
N ALA A 81 3.18 -7.76 24.59
CA ALA A 81 3.51 -6.97 25.78
C ALA A 81 2.37 -6.05 26.25
N LYS A 82 1.23 -6.04 25.57
CA LYS A 82 0.04 -5.21 25.89
C LYS A 82 0.36 -3.72 26.00
N VAL A 83 1.25 -3.22 25.13
CA VAL A 83 1.54 -1.77 25.08
C VAL A 83 0.22 -1.04 24.77
N PRO A 84 -0.18 0.01 25.50
CA PRO A 84 -1.53 0.60 25.34
C PRO A 84 -1.90 0.97 23.90
N ARG A 85 -0.93 1.47 23.12
CA ARG A 85 -1.13 1.84 21.71
C ARG A 85 -1.30 0.66 20.75
N SER A 86 -0.90 -0.55 21.14
CA SER A 86 -0.88 -1.72 20.25
C SER A 86 -2.27 -2.30 19.97
N MET A 87 -3.29 -1.87 20.70
CA MET A 87 -4.66 -2.40 20.59
C MET A 87 -5.57 -1.51 19.72
N VAL A 88 -5.09 -0.34 19.28
CA VAL A 88 -5.88 0.70 18.61
C VAL A 88 -5.29 1.14 17.28
N GLY A 89 -6.09 1.89 16.51
CA GLY A 89 -5.62 2.55 15.28
C GLY A 89 -5.24 1.56 14.17
N LEU A 90 -4.03 1.72 13.64
CA LEU A 90 -3.47 0.94 12.53
C LEU A 90 -2.34 0.02 13.00
N HIS A 91 -2.26 -0.28 14.30
CA HIS A 91 -1.13 -1.02 14.85
C HIS A 91 -0.95 -2.39 14.18
N GLY A 92 0.16 -2.56 13.47
CA GLY A 92 0.50 -3.77 12.74
C GLY A 92 -0.22 -3.95 11.40
N ILE A 93 -0.94 -2.94 10.91
CA ILE A 93 -1.57 -2.95 9.59
C ILE A 93 -0.56 -2.45 8.54
N PRO A 94 -0.28 -3.22 7.48
CA PRO A 94 0.57 -2.78 6.38
C PRO A 94 -0.16 -1.76 5.49
N VAL A 95 0.55 -0.68 5.15
CA VAL A 95 0.07 0.43 4.33
C VAL A 95 1.05 0.68 3.20
N LEU A 96 0.52 0.85 1.99
CA LEU A 96 1.31 1.17 0.80
C LEU A 96 1.26 2.66 0.49
N LEU A 97 2.40 3.27 0.13
CA LEU A 97 2.48 4.71 -0.15
C LEU A 97 2.68 4.97 -1.63
N LYS A 98 1.95 5.90 -2.25
CA LYS A 98 2.32 6.42 -3.58
C LYS A 98 3.78 6.92 -3.57
N ASP A 99 4.51 6.66 -4.64
CA ASP A 99 5.95 6.95 -4.73
C ASP A 99 6.35 8.44 -4.72
N THR A 100 5.39 9.35 -4.64
CA THR A 100 5.64 10.79 -4.38
C THR A 100 5.82 11.10 -2.89
N ILE A 101 5.46 10.18 -1.99
CA ILE A 101 5.41 10.40 -0.54
C ILE A 101 6.73 9.96 0.09
N ALA A 102 7.48 10.88 0.69
CA ALA A 102 8.78 10.59 1.29
C ALA A 102 8.68 9.68 2.53
N THR A 103 9.65 8.77 2.65
CA THR A 103 9.92 7.99 3.86
C THR A 103 11.43 7.75 4.01
N LYS A 104 11.92 7.70 5.24
CA LYS A 104 13.30 7.39 5.62
C LYS A 104 13.58 5.89 5.70
N ASP A 105 12.61 5.04 5.33
CA ASP A 105 12.88 3.62 5.09
C ASP A 105 13.95 3.44 4.01
N LYS A 106 14.44 2.20 3.85
CA LYS A 106 15.31 1.80 2.73
C LYS A 106 14.52 1.69 1.42
N LEU A 107 13.85 2.78 1.06
CA LEU A 107 12.97 2.94 -0.08
C LEU A 107 13.30 4.24 -0.79
N ASN A 108 13.02 4.29 -2.09
CA ASN A 108 13.12 5.49 -2.89
C ASN A 108 11.82 6.31 -2.83
N THR A 109 11.90 7.56 -3.29
CA THR A 109 10.74 8.44 -3.51
C THR A 109 10.99 9.16 -4.81
N THR A 110 10.50 8.59 -5.92
CA THR A 110 11.01 8.94 -7.26
C THR A 110 10.01 9.65 -8.15
N ALA A 111 8.75 9.75 -7.72
CA ALA A 111 7.63 10.11 -8.60
C ALA A 111 7.60 9.27 -9.89
N GLY A 112 8.09 8.03 -9.85
CA GLY A 112 8.22 7.13 -11.00
C GLY A 112 9.37 7.45 -11.95
N SER A 113 10.21 8.44 -11.65
CA SER A 113 11.27 8.93 -12.54
C SER A 113 12.65 8.41 -12.16
N PHE A 114 13.45 7.99 -13.14
CA PHE A 114 14.83 7.57 -12.89
C PHE A 114 15.73 8.70 -12.39
N ALA A 115 15.37 9.96 -12.63
CA ALA A 115 16.13 11.14 -12.19
C ALA A 115 16.25 11.24 -10.65
N LEU A 116 15.31 10.65 -9.92
CA LEU A 116 15.28 10.67 -8.45
C LEU A 116 15.68 9.33 -7.82
N LEU A 117 16.07 8.33 -8.63
CA LEU A 117 16.49 7.02 -8.11
C LEU A 117 17.77 7.18 -7.27
N GLY A 118 17.76 6.65 -6.05
CA GLY A 118 18.85 6.81 -5.09
C GLY A 118 18.90 8.17 -4.38
N SER A 119 17.97 9.09 -4.67
CA SER A 119 17.87 10.35 -3.92
C SER A 119 17.53 10.08 -2.45
N THR A 120 18.18 10.84 -1.55
CA THR A 120 17.94 10.73 -0.11
C THR A 120 16.95 11.80 0.33
N VAL A 121 15.83 11.38 0.89
CA VAL A 121 14.87 12.32 1.49
C VAL A 121 15.38 12.80 2.86
N PRO A 122 15.15 14.08 3.21
CA PRO A 122 15.63 14.63 4.49
C PRO A 122 14.86 14.04 5.68
N GLN A 123 13.57 13.72 5.50
CA GLN A 123 12.68 13.26 6.57
C GLN A 123 11.48 12.48 6.00
N ASP A 124 10.76 11.79 6.89
CA ASP A 124 9.44 11.22 6.58
C ASP A 124 8.46 12.33 6.19
N ALA A 125 7.58 12.05 5.24
CA ALA A 125 6.43 12.91 4.98
C ALA A 125 5.56 13.02 6.25
N GLY A 126 4.84 14.14 6.39
CA GLY A 126 3.99 14.39 7.55
C GLY A 126 2.95 13.27 7.76
N ILE A 127 2.40 12.73 6.66
CA ILE A 127 1.47 11.60 6.71
C ILE A 127 2.13 10.31 7.21
N VAL A 128 3.36 10.01 6.76
CA VAL A 128 4.11 8.81 7.15
C VAL A 128 4.43 8.83 8.64
N SER A 129 4.85 9.99 9.15
CA SER A 129 5.05 10.20 10.58
C SER A 129 3.77 9.90 11.40
N ARG A 130 2.60 10.28 10.90
CA ARG A 130 1.31 9.99 11.56
C ARG A 130 0.92 8.52 11.47
N LEU A 131 1.13 7.88 10.33
CA LEU A 131 0.90 6.45 10.15
C LEU A 131 1.75 5.61 11.13
N ARG A 132 3.04 5.94 11.27
CA ARG A 132 3.93 5.28 12.24
C ARG A 132 3.50 5.48 13.68
N LYS A 133 3.07 6.70 14.04
CA LYS A 133 2.50 6.99 15.37
C LYS A 133 1.26 6.14 15.64
N ALA A 134 0.44 5.88 14.63
CA ALA A 134 -0.71 4.99 14.67
C ALA A 134 -0.34 3.49 14.63
N GLY A 135 0.95 3.15 14.55
CA GLY A 135 1.47 1.78 14.55
C GLY A 135 1.42 1.06 13.20
N ALA A 136 1.15 1.78 12.10
CA ALA A 136 1.13 1.19 10.77
C ALA A 136 2.53 0.75 10.31
N ILE A 137 2.58 -0.30 9.49
CA ILE A 137 3.79 -0.80 8.85
C ILE A 137 3.83 -0.24 7.43
N ILE A 138 4.90 0.45 7.05
CA ILE A 138 5.06 0.93 5.68
C ILE A 138 5.53 -0.25 4.81
N LEU A 139 4.61 -0.80 4.02
CA LEU A 139 4.85 -2.02 3.22
C LEU A 139 5.75 -1.76 2.01
N GLY A 140 5.70 -0.56 1.44
CA GLY A 140 6.46 -0.23 0.24
C GLY A 140 5.91 0.98 -0.51
N LYS A 141 6.32 1.10 -1.78
CA LYS A 141 5.99 2.20 -2.69
C LYS A 141 5.11 1.69 -3.83
N ALA A 142 3.93 2.27 -3.96
CA ALA A 142 3.01 2.04 -5.07
C ALA A 142 3.49 2.76 -6.33
N SER A 143 3.24 2.16 -7.49
CA SER A 143 3.47 2.81 -8.80
C SER A 143 2.48 3.95 -9.04
N LEU A 144 2.75 4.72 -10.10
CA LEU A 144 1.99 5.91 -10.44
C LEU A 144 2.20 6.26 -11.91
N SER A 145 1.42 7.23 -12.38
CA SER A 145 1.76 7.99 -13.59
C SER A 145 2.93 8.92 -13.26
N GLU A 146 3.99 8.91 -14.08
CA GLU A 146 5.22 9.67 -13.82
C GLU A 146 4.94 11.16 -13.56
N TRP A 147 5.61 11.73 -12.55
CA TRP A 147 5.40 13.11 -12.10
C TRP A 147 3.93 13.46 -11.89
N SER A 148 3.16 12.54 -11.32
CA SER A 148 1.73 12.72 -11.06
C SER A 148 0.92 13.11 -12.32
N SER A 149 1.27 12.54 -13.48
CA SER A 149 0.69 12.86 -14.80
C SER A 149 0.99 14.27 -15.33
N PHE A 150 1.96 14.99 -14.73
CA PHE A 150 2.31 16.36 -15.13
C PHE A 150 3.57 16.46 -15.99
N ARG A 151 3.91 15.37 -16.71
CA ARG A 151 5.10 15.31 -17.60
C ARG A 151 4.77 15.43 -19.08
N SER A 152 3.68 14.81 -19.52
CA SER A 152 3.33 14.69 -20.95
C SER A 152 1.82 14.56 -21.12
N LEU A 153 1.30 15.18 -22.18
CA LEU A 153 -0.10 15.08 -22.58
C LEU A 153 -0.44 13.74 -23.26
N SER A 154 0.57 12.99 -23.71
CA SER A 154 0.40 11.73 -24.46
C SER A 154 0.82 10.49 -23.67
N ALA A 155 1.38 10.65 -22.47
CA ALA A 155 1.75 9.52 -21.63
C ALA A 155 0.48 8.82 -21.12
N PRO A 156 0.36 7.49 -21.28
CA PRO A 156 -0.81 6.76 -20.78
C PRO A 156 -0.86 6.78 -19.25
N SER A 157 -2.06 6.86 -18.69
CA SER A 157 -2.27 6.79 -17.25
C SER A 157 -1.75 5.47 -16.68
N GLY A 158 -1.04 5.56 -15.56
CA GLY A 158 -0.40 4.46 -14.87
C GLY A 158 0.97 4.06 -15.41
N PHE A 159 1.52 4.79 -16.39
CA PHE A 159 2.88 4.58 -16.86
C PHE A 159 3.91 5.43 -16.11
N SER A 160 5.02 4.80 -15.74
CA SER A 160 6.26 5.49 -15.42
C SER A 160 7.46 4.72 -15.95
N PRO A 161 8.58 5.36 -16.31
CA PRO A 161 9.76 4.66 -16.81
C PRO A 161 10.33 3.68 -15.78
N ARG A 162 10.24 3.99 -14.48
CA ARG A 162 10.67 3.08 -13.41
C ARG A 162 9.73 1.89 -13.21
N GLY A 163 8.41 2.10 -13.28
CA GLY A 163 7.40 1.08 -12.97
C GLY A 163 6.84 0.32 -14.17
N GLY A 164 7.07 0.80 -15.39
CA GLY A 164 6.34 0.38 -16.57
C GLY A 164 4.87 0.82 -16.52
N GLN A 165 4.02 0.12 -17.28
CA GLN A 165 2.59 0.40 -17.39
C GLN A 165 1.80 -0.40 -16.34
N GLY A 166 1.19 0.29 -15.38
CA GLY A 166 0.18 -0.29 -14.49
C GLY A 166 -1.04 -0.81 -15.27
N LYS A 167 -1.60 -1.93 -14.82
CA LYS A 167 -2.75 -2.60 -15.46
C LYS A 167 -3.93 -2.66 -14.51
N ASN A 168 -5.12 -2.40 -15.05
CA ASN A 168 -6.36 -2.53 -14.29
C ASN A 168 -6.60 -4.03 -13.97
N PRO A 169 -6.85 -4.41 -12.70
CA PRO A 169 -6.97 -5.81 -12.32
C PRO A 169 -8.27 -6.48 -12.81
N TYR A 170 -9.28 -5.71 -13.20
CA TYR A 170 -10.54 -6.23 -13.74
C TYR A 170 -10.45 -6.51 -15.24
N VAL A 171 -9.79 -5.62 -15.99
CA VAL A 171 -9.60 -5.74 -17.44
C VAL A 171 -8.20 -5.25 -17.80
N LEU A 172 -7.27 -6.15 -18.10
CA LEU A 172 -5.85 -5.80 -18.33
C LEU A 172 -5.61 -4.85 -19.52
N SER A 173 -6.54 -4.76 -20.47
CA SER A 173 -6.47 -3.81 -21.59
C SER A 173 -7.07 -2.44 -21.25
N ALA A 174 -7.83 -2.32 -20.15
CA ALA A 174 -8.41 -1.05 -19.71
C ALA A 174 -7.37 -0.19 -18.99
N THR A 175 -7.63 1.12 -18.99
CA THR A 175 -6.83 2.08 -18.22
C THR A 175 -7.06 1.88 -16.72
N PRO A 176 -6.02 1.93 -15.88
CA PRO A 176 -6.19 2.03 -14.43
C PRO A 176 -6.51 3.47 -13.97
N CYS A 177 -6.65 4.42 -14.90
CA CYS A 177 -6.57 5.86 -14.65
C CYS A 177 -5.31 6.25 -13.83
N GLY A 178 -5.27 7.44 -13.25
CA GLY A 178 -4.10 7.97 -12.59
C GLY A 178 -4.35 9.36 -12.01
N SER A 179 -3.38 9.97 -11.34
CA SER A 179 -1.99 9.49 -11.24
C SER A 179 -1.73 8.45 -10.14
N SER A 180 -2.61 8.28 -9.15
CA SER A 180 -2.49 7.24 -8.10
C SER A 180 -2.94 5.86 -8.58
N SER A 181 -2.43 5.43 -9.72
CA SER A 181 -2.76 4.12 -10.33
C SER A 181 -2.33 2.94 -9.45
N GLY A 182 -1.08 2.92 -8.98
CA GLY A 182 -0.56 1.84 -8.15
C GLY A 182 -1.30 1.66 -6.83
N PRO A 183 -1.60 2.73 -6.07
CA PRO A 183 -2.47 2.65 -4.90
C PRO A 183 -3.80 1.94 -5.17
N ALA A 184 -4.53 2.37 -6.21
CA ALA A 184 -5.83 1.80 -6.55
C ALA A 184 -5.72 0.33 -7.03
N ILE A 185 -4.79 0.03 -7.94
CA ILE A 185 -4.53 -1.34 -8.41
C ILE A 185 -4.20 -2.27 -7.24
N SER A 186 -3.37 -1.81 -6.31
CA SER A 186 -2.86 -2.66 -5.21
C SER A 186 -3.94 -3.00 -4.19
N VAL A 187 -4.83 -2.07 -3.88
CA VAL A 187 -5.99 -2.35 -3.02
C VAL A 187 -6.98 -3.26 -3.75
N ALA A 188 -7.34 -2.95 -4.99
CA ALA A 188 -8.29 -3.72 -5.78
C ALA A 188 -7.85 -5.18 -5.99
N ALA A 189 -6.54 -5.42 -6.09
CA ALA A 189 -5.96 -6.74 -6.28
C ALA A 189 -5.60 -7.44 -4.95
N ASN A 190 -5.99 -6.91 -3.78
CA ASN A 190 -5.63 -7.45 -2.46
C ASN A 190 -4.12 -7.61 -2.22
N MET A 191 -3.30 -6.75 -2.83
CA MET A 191 -1.86 -6.68 -2.54
C MET A 191 -1.55 -5.86 -1.29
N VAL A 192 -2.54 -5.11 -0.78
CA VAL A 192 -2.50 -4.40 0.51
C VAL A 192 -3.93 -4.10 0.98
N ALA A 193 -4.15 -3.99 2.30
CA ALA A 193 -5.45 -3.60 2.87
C ALA A 193 -5.85 -2.16 2.54
N VAL A 194 -4.88 -1.25 2.59
CA VAL A 194 -5.08 0.18 2.38
C VAL A 194 -3.82 0.81 1.79
N SER A 195 -4.01 1.84 0.98
CA SER A 195 -2.92 2.61 0.40
C SER A 195 -3.18 4.11 0.51
N ILE A 196 -2.13 4.90 0.34
CA ILE A 196 -2.19 6.37 0.37
C ILE A 196 -1.87 6.91 -1.02
N GLY A 197 -2.77 7.70 -1.57
CA GLY A 197 -2.64 8.41 -2.83
C GLY A 197 -2.40 9.91 -2.65
N THR A 198 -2.25 10.60 -3.78
CA THR A 198 -2.22 12.06 -3.82
C THR A 198 -3.07 12.56 -4.97
N GLU A 199 -3.77 13.67 -4.77
CA GLU A 199 -4.59 14.29 -5.79
C GLU A 199 -4.32 15.78 -5.93
N THR A 200 -4.10 16.18 -7.18
CA THR A 200 -4.16 17.57 -7.65
C THR A 200 -5.52 17.80 -8.32
N ASP A 201 -5.85 16.95 -9.30
CA ASP A 201 -7.16 16.90 -9.98
C ASP A 201 -7.43 15.45 -10.40
N GLY A 202 -8.46 14.82 -9.83
CA GLY A 202 -8.90 13.45 -10.12
C GLY A 202 -7.93 12.32 -9.77
N SER A 203 -6.69 12.62 -9.35
CA SER A 203 -5.60 11.65 -9.20
C SER A 203 -5.76 10.63 -8.07
N ILE A 204 -6.75 10.75 -7.19
CA ILE A 204 -7.25 9.72 -6.26
C ILE A 204 -8.60 9.21 -6.80
N LEU A 205 -9.58 10.10 -7.03
CA LEU A 205 -10.96 9.70 -7.33
C LEU A 205 -11.10 8.93 -8.66
N CYS A 206 -10.37 9.31 -9.70
CA CYS A 206 -10.40 8.64 -10.98
C CYS A 206 -9.83 7.22 -10.92
N PRO A 207 -8.58 6.97 -10.46
CA PRO A 207 -8.07 5.61 -10.36
C PRO A 207 -8.89 4.75 -9.39
N THR A 208 -9.43 5.29 -8.30
CA THR A 208 -10.28 4.47 -7.42
C THR A 208 -11.59 4.06 -8.09
N SER A 209 -12.23 4.96 -8.84
CA SER A 209 -13.42 4.64 -9.64
C SER A 209 -13.15 3.57 -10.70
N PHE A 210 -12.05 3.71 -11.46
CA PHE A 210 -11.70 2.78 -12.54
C PHE A 210 -11.28 1.39 -12.04
N ASN A 211 -10.77 1.28 -10.82
CA ASN A 211 -10.35 0.01 -10.23
C ASN A 211 -11.32 -0.48 -9.13
N SER A 212 -12.57 0.02 -9.11
CA SER A 212 -13.63 -0.45 -8.21
C SER A 212 -13.25 -0.45 -6.70
N VAL A 213 -12.53 0.58 -6.26
CA VAL A 213 -12.18 0.78 -4.85
C VAL A 213 -12.63 2.16 -4.36
N VAL A 214 -12.67 2.34 -3.05
CA VAL A 214 -13.02 3.62 -2.43
C VAL A 214 -11.80 4.54 -2.42
N GLY A 215 -12.00 5.80 -2.83
CA GLY A 215 -11.01 6.87 -2.73
C GLY A 215 -11.60 8.09 -2.05
N ILE A 216 -10.81 8.73 -1.18
CA ILE A 216 -11.22 9.95 -0.48
C ILE A 216 -10.21 11.04 -0.82
N LYS A 217 -10.69 12.10 -1.48
CA LYS A 217 -9.93 13.33 -1.66
C LYS A 217 -10.33 14.33 -0.57
N PRO A 218 -9.56 14.48 0.52
CA PRO A 218 -9.94 15.39 1.59
C PRO A 218 -9.91 16.85 1.15
N THR A 219 -10.49 17.72 1.97
CA THR A 219 -10.31 19.18 1.86
C THR A 219 -8.82 19.52 1.89
N VAL A 220 -8.39 20.40 0.97
CA VAL A 220 -6.99 20.84 0.91
C VAL A 220 -6.61 21.47 2.26
N GLY A 221 -5.54 20.96 2.86
CA GLY A 221 -5.06 21.39 4.19
C GLY A 221 -5.46 20.47 5.35
N LEU A 222 -6.41 19.54 5.17
CA LEU A 222 -6.76 18.56 6.21
C LEU A 222 -5.59 17.59 6.51
N THR A 223 -4.90 17.13 5.45
CA THR A 223 -3.71 16.30 5.56
C THR A 223 -2.46 17.09 5.18
N SER A 224 -1.36 16.84 5.89
CA SER A 224 -0.08 17.50 5.59
C SER A 224 0.47 17.00 4.25
N ARG A 225 0.91 17.94 3.41
CA ARG A 225 1.63 17.66 2.16
C ARG A 225 3.16 17.81 2.29
N ALA A 226 3.67 18.05 3.51
CA ALA A 226 5.10 18.15 3.75
C ALA A 226 5.78 16.80 3.44
N GLY A 227 6.87 16.85 2.66
CA GLY A 227 7.58 15.65 2.21
C GLY A 227 6.87 14.89 1.07
N VAL A 228 5.96 15.54 0.34
CA VAL A 228 5.35 14.98 -0.88
C VAL A 228 5.84 15.78 -2.08
N ILE A 229 6.27 15.09 -3.15
CA ILE A 229 6.63 15.75 -4.42
C ILE A 229 5.39 16.45 -4.98
N PRO A 230 5.38 17.80 -5.09
CA PRO A 230 4.18 18.57 -5.35
C PRO A 230 3.91 18.74 -6.85
N ILE A 231 2.68 19.15 -7.18
CA ILE A 231 2.30 19.75 -8.46
C ILE A 231 1.73 21.16 -8.22
N SER A 232 0.67 21.28 -7.42
CA SER A 232 0.00 22.56 -7.15
C SER A 232 -0.33 22.74 -5.67
N PRO A 233 0.29 23.69 -4.97
CA PRO A 233 -0.02 23.95 -3.57
C PRO A 233 -1.49 24.34 -3.29
N SER A 234 -2.22 24.83 -4.29
CA SER A 234 -3.63 25.21 -4.12
C SER A 234 -4.58 24.03 -4.19
N LEU A 235 -4.16 22.91 -4.80
CA LEU A 235 -5.02 21.76 -5.10
C LEU A 235 -4.55 20.46 -4.44
N ASP A 236 -3.24 20.32 -4.26
CA ASP A 236 -2.62 19.08 -3.78
C ASP A 236 -3.14 18.69 -2.39
N THR A 237 -3.52 17.42 -2.29
CA THR A 237 -3.86 16.80 -1.03
C THR A 237 -3.46 15.32 -1.01
N VAL A 238 -3.31 14.77 0.20
CA VAL A 238 -2.96 13.37 0.44
C VAL A 238 -4.20 12.68 1.01
N GLY A 239 -4.60 11.54 0.44
CA GLY A 239 -5.83 10.84 0.78
C GLY A 239 -5.71 9.34 0.62
#